data_AF-A0A969XFY4-F1
#
_entry.id   AF-A0A969XFY4-F1
#
_cell.length_a   1.000
_cell.length_b   1.000
_cell.length_c   1.000
_cell.angle_alpha   90.00
_cell.angle_beta   90.00
_cell.angle_gamma   90.00
#
_symmetry.space_group_name_H-M   'P 1'
#
loop_
_entity.id
_entity.type
_entity.pdbx_description
1 polymer ?
#
loop_
_entity_poly.entity_id
_entity_poly.type
_entity_poly.pdbx_seq_one_letter_code
_entity_poly.pdbx_strand_id
1 'polypeptide(L)'
;MRERWSDVRGIDPMSEKQRTNAMRLLESRRVPYTAHHYSAEIHSAEGVAETLGFPAAQVFKTLVALPQRGKPLLAIVPGDRELDLKALAKAAGDKKVHMASQKEAEALTGLKVGGISALALLDKGFRVYLDASAQAY
;
A
#
# COMPACT_ATOMS: atom_id res chain seq x y z
N MET A 1 -5.92 -31.03 27.50
CA MET A 1 -6.21 -29.76 28.19
C MET A 1 -5.81 -28.61 27.28
N ARG A 2 -6.69 -28.21 26.36
CA ARG A 2 -6.49 -27.11 25.40
C ARG A 2 -7.70 -26.19 25.51
N GLU A 3 -7.69 -25.27 26.46
CA GLU A 3 -8.75 -24.27 26.60
C GLU A 3 -8.14 -22.96 27.11
N ARG A 4 -8.13 -21.93 26.26
CA ARG A 4 -8.24 -20.50 26.54
C ARG A 4 -7.72 -19.67 25.36
N TRP A 5 -8.58 -19.53 24.35
CA TRP A 5 -8.47 -18.50 23.32
C TRP A 5 -9.88 -17.96 23.01
N SER A 6 -10.62 -17.57 24.05
CA SER A 6 -12.04 -17.17 23.94
C SER A 6 -12.30 -15.68 24.15
N ASP A 7 -11.27 -14.83 24.25
CA ASP A 7 -11.43 -13.40 24.62
C ASP A 7 -10.77 -12.42 23.64
N VAL A 8 -10.94 -12.62 22.34
CA VAL A 8 -10.81 -11.52 21.37
C VAL A 8 -12.10 -11.47 20.56
N ARG A 9 -13.09 -10.74 21.08
CA ARG A 9 -14.35 -10.47 20.39
C ARG A 9 -14.06 -9.60 19.16
N GLY A 10 -14.50 -10.04 17.98
CA GLY A 10 -14.86 -9.11 16.90
C GLY A 10 -14.15 -9.24 15.55
N ILE A 11 -13.44 -10.32 15.23
CA ILE A 11 -13.00 -10.56 13.84
C ILE A 11 -13.79 -11.75 13.30
N ASP A 12 -14.85 -11.45 12.56
CA ASP A 12 -15.49 -12.45 11.70
C ASP A 12 -14.40 -12.99 10.75
N PRO A 13 -14.08 -14.30 10.75
CA PRO A 13 -12.92 -14.80 10.03
C PRO A 13 -13.13 -14.65 8.53
N MET A 14 -12.55 -13.59 7.96
CA MET A 14 -12.52 -13.35 6.53
C MET A 14 -11.91 -14.56 5.82
N SER A 15 -12.58 -15.04 4.77
CA SER A 15 -12.13 -16.23 4.06
C SER A 15 -10.68 -16.05 3.58
N GLU A 16 -9.89 -17.12 3.62
CA GLU A 16 -8.47 -17.08 3.21
C GLU A 16 -8.28 -16.47 1.82
N LYS A 17 -9.26 -16.68 0.94
CA LYS A 17 -9.30 -16.21 -0.45
C LYS A 17 -9.43 -14.69 -0.58
N GLN A 18 -9.94 -14.00 0.45
CA GLN A 18 -10.14 -12.56 0.47
C GLN A 18 -9.00 -11.81 1.19
N ARG A 19 -8.11 -12.53 1.90
CA ARG A 19 -6.99 -11.92 2.62
C ARG A 19 -5.87 -11.50 1.67
N THR A 20 -5.49 -10.22 1.76
CA THR A 20 -4.33 -9.67 1.05
C THR A 20 -3.04 -9.95 1.82
N ASN A 21 -1.89 -9.81 1.15
CA ASN A 21 -0.59 -9.95 1.81
C ASN A 21 -0.35 -8.86 2.87
N ALA A 22 -0.90 -7.66 2.67
CA ALA A 22 -0.85 -6.60 3.68
C ALA A 22 -1.62 -7.00 4.95
N MET A 23 -2.83 -7.57 4.81
CA MET A 23 -3.62 -8.06 5.95
C MET A 23 -2.89 -9.18 6.69
N ARG A 24 -2.34 -10.17 5.97
CA ARG A 24 -1.53 -11.24 6.59
C ARG A 24 -0.35 -10.68 7.39
N LEU A 25 0.33 -9.66 6.88
CA LEU A 25 1.41 -9.00 7.61
C LEU A 25 0.89 -8.35 8.91
N LEU A 26 -0.17 -7.55 8.82
CA LEU A 26 -0.76 -6.87 9.99
C LEU A 26 -1.21 -7.88 11.05
N GLU A 27 -1.89 -8.96 10.64
CA GLU A 27 -2.30 -10.08 11.49
C GLU A 27 -1.08 -10.71 12.21
N SER A 28 -0.02 -11.06 11.47
CA SER A 28 1.19 -11.67 12.03
C SER A 28 1.91 -10.76 13.04
N ARG A 29 1.81 -9.44 12.86
CA ARG A 29 2.39 -8.42 13.75
C ARG A 29 1.41 -7.94 14.82
N ARG A 30 0.18 -8.47 14.85
CA ARG A 30 -0.91 -8.07 15.76
C ARG A 30 -1.20 -6.58 15.71
N VAL A 31 -1.07 -5.97 14.54
CA VAL A 31 -1.44 -4.57 14.31
C VAL A 31 -2.94 -4.51 14.04
N PRO A 32 -3.73 -3.77 14.84
CA PRO A 32 -5.16 -3.62 14.61
C PRO A 32 -5.46 -2.95 13.27
N TYR A 33 -6.46 -3.43 12.55
CA TYR A 33 -6.96 -2.80 11.33
C TYR A 33 -8.43 -3.14 11.11
N THR A 34 -9.12 -2.31 10.34
CA THR A 34 -10.47 -2.57 9.82
C THR A 34 -10.36 -2.82 8.32
N ALA A 35 -10.92 -3.92 7.84
CA ALA A 35 -11.01 -4.19 6.40
C ALA A 35 -12.25 -3.49 5.82
N HIS A 36 -12.06 -2.70 4.76
CA HIS A 36 -13.14 -2.16 3.96
C HIS A 36 -13.19 -2.89 2.62
N HIS A 37 -14.40 -3.23 2.18
CA HIS A 37 -14.63 -3.96 0.93
C HIS A 37 -15.35 -3.07 -0.07
N TYR A 38 -14.92 -3.12 -1.32
CA TYR A 38 -15.50 -2.38 -2.43
C TYR A 38 -15.42 -3.22 -3.71
N SER A 39 -16.16 -2.81 -4.75
CA SER A 39 -16.18 -3.53 -6.03
C SER A 39 -14.80 -3.57 -6.70
N ALA A 40 -14.43 -4.71 -7.26
CA ALA A 40 -13.19 -4.86 -8.02
C ALA A 40 -13.17 -4.04 -9.31
N GLU A 41 -14.31 -3.51 -9.75
CA GLU A 41 -14.44 -2.61 -10.91
C GLU A 41 -13.93 -1.19 -10.62
N ILE A 42 -13.70 -0.85 -9.34
CA ILE A 42 -13.16 0.44 -8.93
C ILE A 42 -11.64 0.37 -8.96
N HIS A 43 -11.03 1.22 -9.78
CA HIS A 43 -9.58 1.19 -10.04
C HIS A 43 -8.83 2.48 -9.64
N SER A 44 -9.54 3.54 -9.23
CA SER A 44 -8.94 4.81 -8.77
C SER A 44 -9.03 4.96 -7.25
N ALA A 45 -8.08 5.65 -6.65
CA ALA A 45 -8.11 5.94 -5.22
C ALA A 45 -9.30 6.85 -4.86
N GLU A 46 -9.65 7.78 -5.74
CA GLU A 46 -10.79 8.68 -5.62
C GLU A 46 -12.12 7.91 -5.65
N GLY A 47 -12.27 6.94 -6.56
CA GLY A 47 -13.47 6.10 -6.62
C GLY A 47 -13.61 5.20 -5.39
N VAL A 48 -12.49 4.70 -4.84
CA VAL A 48 -12.49 3.98 -3.56
C VAL A 48 -12.92 4.91 -2.42
N ALA A 49 -12.38 6.13 -2.38
CA ALA A 49 -12.71 7.12 -1.37
C ALA A 49 -14.20 7.47 -1.39
N GLU A 50 -14.75 7.74 -2.57
CA GLU A 50 -16.19 8.00 -2.77
C GLU A 50 -17.05 6.82 -2.30
N THR A 51 -16.71 5.60 -2.73
CA THR A 51 -17.46 4.38 -2.40
C THR A 51 -17.49 4.10 -0.90
N LEU A 52 -16.41 4.41 -0.20
CA LEU A 52 -16.25 4.15 1.23
C LEU A 52 -16.60 5.35 2.11
N GLY A 53 -16.93 6.50 1.53
CA GLY A 53 -17.26 7.73 2.26
C GLY A 53 -16.05 8.38 2.95
N PHE A 54 -14.84 8.17 2.43
CA PHE A 54 -13.61 8.79 2.94
C PHE A 54 -13.20 9.99 2.08
N PRO A 55 -12.51 11.00 2.66
CA PRO A 55 -11.77 11.98 1.87
C PRO A 55 -10.68 11.28 1.04
N ALA A 56 -10.55 11.62 -0.24
CA ALA A 56 -9.50 11.05 -1.09
C ALA A 56 -8.07 11.30 -0.56
N ALA A 57 -7.87 12.38 0.18
CA ALA A 57 -6.62 12.69 0.89
C ALA A 57 -6.25 11.69 2.01
N GLN A 58 -7.20 10.86 2.46
CA GLN A 58 -6.99 9.79 3.45
C GLN A 58 -6.81 8.40 2.81
N VAL A 59 -7.04 8.27 1.50
CA VAL A 59 -6.85 7.01 0.77
C VAL A 59 -5.51 7.06 0.07
N PHE A 60 -4.54 6.26 0.48
CA PHE A 60 -3.18 6.31 -0.06
C PHE A 60 -2.93 5.26 -1.15
N LYS A 61 -2.24 5.68 -2.20
CA LYS A 61 -1.79 4.82 -3.32
C LYS A 61 -0.30 4.53 -3.19
N THR A 62 0.09 3.28 -3.43
CA THR A 62 1.49 2.86 -3.50
C THR A 62 1.94 2.81 -4.96
N LEU A 63 2.95 3.61 -5.30
CA LEU A 63 3.51 3.74 -6.64
C LEU A 63 4.96 3.23 -6.65
N VAL A 64 5.38 2.65 -7.77
CA VAL A 64 6.76 2.15 -7.96
C VAL A 64 7.54 3.16 -8.79
N ALA A 65 8.68 3.61 -8.27
CA ALA A 65 9.60 4.49 -8.98
C ALA A 65 10.99 3.88 -9.07
N LEU A 66 11.68 4.19 -10.16
CA LEU A 66 12.97 3.60 -10.50
C LEU A 66 14.05 4.69 -10.50
N PRO A 67 15.08 4.59 -9.63
CA PRO A 67 16.26 5.42 -9.76
C PRO A 67 17.11 4.98 -10.96
N GLN A 68 18.10 5.78 -11.33
CA GLN A 68 19.05 5.37 -12.38
C GLN A 68 19.91 4.16 -11.98
N ARG A 69 20.16 4.01 -10.67
CA ARG A 69 20.96 2.92 -10.09
C ARG A 69 20.41 2.55 -8.73
N GLY A 70 20.60 1.30 -8.32
CA GLY A 70 20.18 0.82 -7.01
C GLY A 70 18.78 0.22 -7.02
N LYS A 71 18.19 0.12 -5.82
CA LYS A 71 16.92 -0.59 -5.63
C LYS A 71 15.72 0.27 -6.01
N PRO A 72 14.62 -0.32 -6.51
CA PRO A 72 13.36 0.38 -6.72
C PRO A 72 12.83 1.05 -5.44
N LEU A 73 12.08 2.12 -5.64
CA LEU A 73 11.43 2.89 -4.58
C LEU A 73 9.93 2.60 -4.60
N LEU A 74 9.33 2.57 -3.41
CA LEU A 74 7.88 2.67 -3.24
C LEU A 74 7.57 4.07 -2.71
N ALA A 75 6.67 4.77 -3.38
CA ALA A 75 6.15 6.05 -2.93
C ALA A 75 4.67 5.90 -2.57
N ILE A 76 4.33 6.21 -1.33
CA ILE A 76 2.98 6.15 -0.80
C ILE A 76 2.47 7.60 -0.73
N VAL A 77 1.50 7.94 -1.57
CA VAL A 77 0.98 9.31 -1.71
C VAL A 77 -0.54 9.34 -1.59
N PRO A 78 -1.15 10.47 -1.17
CA PRO A 78 -2.60 10.63 -1.12
C PRO A 78 -3.27 10.39 -2.46
N GLY A 79 -4.50 9.86 -2.43
CA GLY A 79 -5.26 9.44 -3.60
C GLY A 79 -5.56 10.58 -4.56
N ASP A 80 -5.76 11.78 -4.01
CA ASP A 80 -6.02 13.04 -4.71
C ASP A 80 -4.76 13.76 -5.21
N ARG A 81 -3.57 13.15 -5.08
CA ARG A 81 -2.29 13.76 -5.50
C ARG A 81 -1.53 12.92 -6.51
N GLU A 82 -0.71 13.58 -7.31
CA GLU A 82 0.26 12.91 -8.16
C GLU A 82 1.62 12.83 -7.47
N LEU A 83 2.43 11.84 -7.86
CA LEU A 83 3.80 11.71 -7.35
C LEU A 83 4.70 12.78 -7.96
N ASP A 84 5.25 13.66 -7.13
CA ASP A 84 6.35 14.53 -7.53
C ASP A 84 7.67 13.73 -7.60
N LEU A 85 8.06 13.36 -8.83
CA LEU A 85 9.29 12.62 -9.09
C LEU A 85 10.55 13.41 -8.69
N LYS A 86 10.54 14.75 -8.72
CA LYS A 86 11.70 15.56 -8.30
C LYS A 86 11.83 15.55 -6.79
N ALA A 87 10.70 15.68 -6.07
CA ALA A 87 10.69 15.58 -4.61
C ALA A 87 11.13 14.19 -4.15
N LEU A 88 10.64 13.13 -4.80
CA LEU A 88 11.06 11.76 -4.50
C LEU A 88 12.55 11.55 -4.78
N ALA A 89 13.05 12.01 -5.94
CA ALA A 89 14.48 11.91 -6.26
C ALA A 89 15.34 12.59 -5.18
N LYS A 90 14.96 13.81 -4.78
CA LYS A 90 15.64 14.55 -3.70
C LYS A 90 15.61 13.79 -2.38
N ALA A 91 14.45 13.29 -1.96
CA ALA A 91 14.28 12.51 -0.73
C ALA A 91 15.09 11.21 -0.77
N ALA A 92 15.22 10.61 -1.95
CA ALA A 92 15.99 9.40 -2.18
C ALA A 92 17.50 9.65 -2.37
N GLY A 93 17.97 10.90 -2.39
CA GLY A 93 19.37 11.21 -2.70
C GLY A 93 19.77 10.80 -4.14
N ASP A 94 18.79 10.65 -5.02
CA ASP A 94 18.97 10.27 -6.41
C ASP A 94 18.92 11.52 -7.30
N LYS A 95 19.74 11.56 -8.37
CA LYS A 95 19.73 12.69 -9.32
C LYS A 95 18.41 12.79 -10.09
N LYS A 96 17.82 11.63 -10.42
CA LYS A 96 16.57 11.50 -11.14
C LYS A 96 15.96 10.13 -10.85
N VAL A 97 14.65 10.09 -10.76
CA VAL A 97 13.84 8.87 -10.76
C VAL A 97 12.80 8.96 -11.88
N HIS A 98 12.26 7.82 -12.30
CA HIS A 98 11.15 7.75 -13.24
C HIS A 98 10.07 6.83 -12.69
N MET A 99 8.82 7.05 -13.13
CA MET A 99 7.72 6.15 -12.81
C MET A 99 7.97 4.81 -13.49
N ALA A 100 7.81 3.70 -12.76
CA ALA A 100 7.80 2.39 -13.38
C ALA A 100 6.55 2.25 -14.28
N SER A 101 6.70 1.63 -15.44
CA SER A 101 5.54 1.17 -16.21
C SER A 101 4.76 0.11 -15.42
N GLN A 102 3.50 -0.12 -15.79
CA GLN A 102 2.71 -1.20 -15.21
C GLN A 102 3.45 -2.54 -15.26
N LYS A 103 4.03 -2.89 -16.41
CA LYS A 103 4.75 -4.16 -16.58
C LYS A 103 5.96 -4.28 -15.65
N GLU A 104 6.73 -3.20 -15.49
CA GLU A 104 7.88 -3.18 -14.58
C GLU A 104 7.43 -3.27 -13.13
N ALA A 105 6.40 -2.52 -12.73
CA ALA A 105 5.85 -2.55 -11.38
C ALA A 105 5.38 -3.97 -11.03
N GLU A 106 4.64 -4.63 -11.91
CA GLU A 106 4.19 -6.01 -11.68
C GLU A 106 5.35 -7.00 -11.62
N ALA A 107 6.35 -6.87 -12.50
CA ALA A 107 7.52 -7.75 -12.52
C ALA A 107 8.38 -7.60 -11.26
N LEU A 108 8.58 -6.38 -10.78
CA LEU A 108 9.41 -6.08 -9.61
C LEU A 108 8.72 -6.48 -8.30
N THR A 109 7.41 -6.27 -8.22
CA THR A 109 6.66 -6.50 -6.98
C THR A 109 6.08 -7.92 -6.88
N GLY A 110 5.86 -8.58 -8.02
CA GLY A 110 5.09 -9.82 -8.12
C GLY A 110 3.58 -9.61 -7.86
N LEU A 111 3.11 -8.36 -7.82
CA LEU A 111 1.73 -7.99 -7.54
C LEU A 111 1.12 -7.29 -8.75
N LYS A 112 -0.18 -7.45 -8.97
CA LYS A 112 -0.91 -6.70 -10.01
C LYS A 112 -1.09 -5.24 -9.60
N VAL A 113 -1.07 -4.33 -10.58
CA VAL A 113 -1.47 -2.93 -10.36
C VAL A 113 -2.88 -2.89 -9.76
N GLY A 114 -3.11 -2.00 -8.80
CA GLY A 114 -4.30 -1.98 -7.94
C GLY A 114 -4.17 -2.82 -6.66
N GLY A 115 -3.26 -3.80 -6.62
CA GLY A 115 -2.95 -4.61 -5.43
C GLY A 115 -1.58 -4.38 -4.81
N ILE A 116 -0.77 -3.48 -5.40
CA ILE A 116 0.55 -3.12 -4.88
C ILE A 116 0.39 -2.37 -3.55
N SER A 117 1.01 -2.89 -2.50
CA SER A 117 1.03 -2.28 -1.17
C SER A 117 2.44 -2.35 -0.59
N ALA A 118 2.92 -1.25 -0.01
CA ALA A 118 4.22 -1.22 0.65
C ALA A 118 4.31 -2.21 1.83
N LEU A 119 3.19 -2.43 2.53
CA LEU A 119 3.12 -3.42 3.61
C LEU A 119 3.40 -4.83 3.09
N ALA A 120 2.89 -5.18 1.90
CA ALA A 120 3.15 -6.49 1.29
C ALA A 120 4.60 -6.67 0.79
N LEU A 121 5.41 -5.60 0.78
CA LEU A 121 6.73 -5.55 0.14
C LEU A 121 7.87 -5.19 1.11
N LEU A 122 7.60 -5.04 2.42
CA LEU A 122 8.61 -4.60 3.40
C LEU A 122 9.89 -5.45 3.38
N ASP A 123 9.76 -6.77 3.20
CA ASP A 123 10.91 -7.69 3.23
C ASP A 123 11.57 -7.90 1.84
N LYS A 124 11.09 -7.20 0.81
CA LYS A 124 11.61 -7.30 -0.57
C LYS A 124 12.72 -6.29 -0.86
N GLY A 125 13.10 -5.48 0.13
CA GLY A 125 14.24 -4.56 0.05
C GLY A 125 13.98 -3.29 -0.75
N PHE A 126 12.71 -2.95 -1.02
CA PHE A 126 12.34 -1.64 -1.58
C PHE A 126 12.66 -0.54 -0.56
N ARG A 127 13.04 0.64 -1.06
CA ARG A 127 13.10 1.85 -0.23
C ARG A 127 11.71 2.48 -0.23
N VAL A 128 11.14 2.68 0.95
CA VAL A 128 9.75 3.16 1.10
C VAL A 128 9.75 4.62 1.53
N TYR A 129 8.97 5.43 0.83
CA TYR A 129 8.72 6.84 1.14
C TYR A 129 7.23 7.03 1.32
N LEU A 130 6.86 7.69 2.41
CA LEU A 130 5.49 8.05 2.73
C LEU A 130 5.37 9.57 2.69
N ASP A 131 4.37 10.07 1.98
CA ASP A 131 4.07 11.49 1.95
C ASP A 131 3.77 11.99 3.37
N ALA A 132 4.32 13.16 3.71
CA ALA A 132 4.21 13.72 5.05
C ALA A 132 2.76 14.01 5.48
N SER A 133 1.83 14.18 4.53
CA SER A 133 0.40 14.34 4.81
C SER A 133 -0.20 13.17 5.60
N ALA A 134 0.40 11.98 5.55
CA ALA A 134 -0.03 10.83 6.36
C ALA A 134 0.07 11.08 7.87
N GLN A 135 0.89 12.05 8.32
CA GLN A 135 1.01 12.40 9.74
C GLN A 135 -0.20 13.18 10.28
N ALA A 136 -1.11 13.62 9.41
CA ALA A 136 -2.32 14.35 9.80
C ALA A 136 -3.47 13.42 10.21
N TYR A 137 -3.28 12.10 10.17
CA TYR A 137 -4.28 11.06 10.44
C TYR A 137 -3.70 10.00 11.38
#